data_AF-A0A8J3F3L2-F1
#
_entry.id   AF-A0A8J3F3L2-F1
#
_cell.length_a   1.000
_cell.length_b   1.000
_cell.length_c   1.000
_cell.angle_alpha   90.00
_cell.angle_beta   90.00
_cell.angle_gamma   90.00
#
_symmetry.space_group_name_H-M   'P 1'
#
loop_
_entity.id
_entity.type
_entity.pdbx_description
1 polymer ?
#
loop_
_entity_poly.entity_id
_entity_poly.type
_entity_poly.pdbx_seq_one_letter_code
_entity_poly.pdbx_strand_id
1 'polypeptide(L)'
;MTNRIPPSLKWLVTKRARIAGQIQKAEKALWEIEVAQQEIEVLKADLLSIDRTILLHDIPIDPARIPSLETRNAPHKFKHGGITKAIYKALRQAGNESLTTTQITAAVALASTTELDYSELIELRYAVRKLLRRKFADGKVERLHPAKTCVEGRWRLKDWDGPARIGRPSTKA
;
A
#
# COMPACT_ATOMS: atom_id res chain seq x y z
N MET A 1 -46.57 38.20 13.89
CA MET A 1 -47.53 37.10 13.64
C MET A 1 -46.75 35.95 13.01
N THR A 2 -46.60 34.83 13.71
CA THR A 2 -45.86 33.66 13.22
C THR A 2 -46.79 32.78 12.38
N ASN A 3 -46.64 32.85 11.05
CA ASN A 3 -47.35 31.96 10.14
C ASN A 3 -46.85 30.52 10.36
N ARG A 4 -47.59 29.74 11.17
CA ARG A 4 -47.34 28.30 11.33
C ARG A 4 -47.63 27.62 10.00
N ILE A 5 -46.59 27.05 9.40
CA ILE A 5 -46.72 26.24 8.20
C ILE A 5 -47.54 24.98 8.56
N PRO A 6 -48.65 24.69 7.86
CA PRO A 6 -49.40 23.47 8.04
C PRO A 6 -48.51 22.22 7.91
N PRO A 7 -48.76 21.15 8.69
CA PRO A 7 -47.98 19.92 8.63
C PRO A 7 -47.87 19.29 7.23
N SER A 8 -48.93 19.40 6.41
CA SER A 8 -48.95 18.95 5.01
C SER A 8 -47.95 19.69 4.14
N LEU A 9 -47.85 21.02 4.28
CA LEU A 9 -46.86 21.84 3.57
C LEU A 9 -45.43 21.54 4.05
N LYS A 10 -45.23 21.32 5.35
CA LYS A 10 -43.92 20.91 5.90
C LYS A 10 -43.45 19.59 5.28
N TRP A 11 -44.35 18.61 5.10
CA TRP A 11 -44.04 17.34 4.46
C TRP A 11 -43.63 17.54 2.99
N LEU A 12 -44.38 18.35 2.23
CA LEU A 12 -44.09 18.65 0.83
C LEU A 12 -42.72 19.32 0.66
N VAL A 13 -42.40 20.31 1.51
CA VAL A 13 -41.09 20.99 1.51
C VAL A 13 -39.95 19.98 1.76
N THR A 14 -40.13 19.10 2.75
CA THR A 14 -39.14 18.07 3.08
C THR A 14 -38.97 17.07 1.92
N LYS A 15 -40.07 16.63 1.29
CA LYS A 15 -40.04 15.71 0.16
C LYS A 15 -39.35 16.35 -1.05
N ARG A 16 -39.67 17.61 -1.37
CA ARG A 16 -38.99 18.40 -2.42
C ARG A 16 -37.50 18.49 -2.16
N ALA A 17 -37.08 18.83 -0.95
CA ALA A 17 -35.66 18.94 -0.60
C ALA A 17 -34.92 17.60 -0.80
N ARG A 18 -35.55 16.48 -0.43
CA ARG A 18 -34.99 15.14 -0.67
C ARG A 18 -34.87 14.82 -2.17
N ILE A 19 -35.90 15.12 -2.96
CA ILE A 19 -35.87 14.91 -4.43
C ILE A 19 -34.79 15.79 -5.07
N ALA A 20 -34.69 17.06 -4.69
CA ALA A 20 -33.66 17.96 -5.19
C ALA A 20 -32.24 17.43 -4.87
N GLY A 21 -32.02 16.92 -3.65
CA GLY A 21 -30.75 16.29 -3.30
C GLY A 21 -30.46 15.00 -4.08
N GLN A 22 -31.50 14.24 -4.48
CA GLN A 22 -31.34 13.08 -5.36
C GLN A 22 -30.97 13.50 -6.80
N ILE A 23 -31.62 14.54 -7.32
CA ILE A 23 -31.31 15.11 -8.64
C ILE A 23 -29.85 15.57 -8.68
N GLN A 24 -29.40 16.35 -7.69
CA GLN A 24 -28.01 16.81 -7.62
C GLN A 24 -26.98 15.67 -7.60
N LYS A 25 -27.29 14.55 -6.91
CA LYS A 25 -26.42 13.37 -6.92
C LYS A 25 -26.37 12.72 -8.30
N ALA A 26 -27.51 12.63 -8.99
CA ALA A 26 -27.57 12.06 -10.33
C ALA A 26 -26.85 12.94 -11.35
N GLU A 27 -27.03 14.26 -11.30
CA GLU A 27 -26.32 15.22 -12.15
C GLU A 27 -24.80 15.14 -11.95
N LYS A 28 -24.33 15.03 -10.70
CA LYS A 28 -22.91 14.86 -10.41
C LYS A 28 -22.35 13.55 -11.00
N ALA A 29 -23.07 12.44 -10.84
CA ALA A 29 -22.64 11.17 -11.41
C ALA A 29 -22.60 11.21 -12.95
N LEU A 30 -23.55 11.90 -13.59
CA LEU A 30 -23.56 12.11 -15.03
C LEU A 30 -22.32 12.91 -15.47
N TRP A 31 -21.99 13.99 -14.75
CA TRP A 31 -20.79 14.76 -15.01
C TRP A 31 -19.50 13.93 -14.86
N GLU A 32 -19.39 13.09 -13.83
CA GLU A 32 -18.25 12.16 -13.65
C GLU A 32 -18.12 11.19 -14.84
N ILE A 33 -19.24 10.70 -15.38
CA ILE A 33 -19.27 9.84 -16.57
C ILE A 33 -18.80 10.61 -17.81
N GLU A 34 -19.27 11.84 -18.01
CA GLU A 34 -18.86 12.68 -19.15
C GLU A 34 -17.35 12.98 -19.13
N VAL A 35 -16.80 13.29 -17.96
CA VAL A 35 -15.35 13.50 -17.80
C VAL A 35 -14.58 12.23 -18.15
N ALA A 36 -14.99 11.08 -17.62
CA ALA A 36 -14.35 9.80 -17.93
C ALA A 36 -14.44 9.45 -19.44
N GLN A 37 -15.55 9.78 -20.10
CA GLN A 37 -15.70 9.62 -21.54
C GLN A 37 -14.71 10.50 -22.32
N GLN A 38 -14.54 11.76 -21.91
CA GLN A 38 -13.56 12.65 -22.53
C GLN A 38 -12.13 12.12 -22.39
N GLU A 39 -11.77 11.61 -21.20
CA GLU A 39 -10.46 10.99 -20.98
C GLU A 39 -10.23 9.77 -21.88
N ILE A 40 -11.25 8.91 -22.03
CA ILE A 40 -11.18 7.75 -22.93
C ILE A 40 -10.92 8.19 -24.38
N GLU A 41 -11.60 9.23 -24.86
CA GLU A 41 -11.42 9.71 -26.23
C GLU A 41 -10.03 10.31 -26.46
N VAL A 42 -9.47 11.03 -25.47
CA VAL A 42 -8.07 11.50 -25.52
C VAL A 42 -7.10 10.32 -25.60
N LEU A 43 -7.26 9.32 -24.73
CA LEU A 43 -6.39 8.13 -24.72
C LEU A 43 -6.47 7.33 -26.03
N LYS A 44 -7.65 7.24 -26.66
CA LYS A 44 -7.80 6.62 -27.98
C LYS A 44 -7.08 7.43 -29.06
N ALA A 45 -7.17 8.76 -29.03
CA ALA A 45 -6.48 9.61 -29.99
C ALA A 45 -4.95 9.46 -29.87
N ASP A 46 -4.44 9.43 -28.63
CA ASP A 46 -3.03 9.18 -28.35
C ASP A 46 -2.59 7.79 -28.83
N LEU A 47 -3.39 6.75 -28.55
CA LEU A 47 -3.12 5.39 -29.02
C LEU A 47 -3.01 5.32 -30.55
N LEU A 48 -3.94 5.95 -31.28
CA LEU A 48 -3.90 6.03 -32.74
C LEU A 48 -2.64 6.77 -33.25
N SER A 49 -2.20 7.81 -32.54
CA SER A 49 -0.97 8.52 -32.89
C SER A 49 0.27 7.65 -32.70
N ILE A 50 0.30 6.85 -31.62
CA ILE A 50 1.37 5.88 -31.36
C ILE A 50 1.39 4.79 -32.43
N ASP A 51 0.23 4.23 -32.77
CA ASP A 51 0.09 3.20 -33.80
C ASP A 51 0.63 3.68 -35.16
N ARG A 52 0.28 4.91 -35.55
CA ARG A 52 0.83 5.54 -36.77
C ARG A 52 2.34 5.66 -36.72
N THR A 53 2.90 6.00 -35.56
CA THR A 53 4.36 6.14 -35.38
C THR A 53 5.07 4.78 -35.46
N ILE A 54 4.49 3.72 -34.91
CA ILE A 54 5.02 2.35 -35.01
C ILE A 54 5.10 1.90 -36.47
N LEU A 55 4.09 2.23 -37.29
CA LEU A 55 4.05 1.88 -38.71
C LEU A 55 5.12 2.59 -39.55
N LEU A 56 5.70 3.70 -39.07
CA LEU A 56 6.79 4.39 -39.75
C LEU A 56 8.16 3.74 -39.52
N HIS A 57 8.25 2.76 -38.61
CA HIS A 57 9.49 2.10 -38.26
C HIS A 57 9.89 1.04 -39.31
N ASP A 58 11.18 0.91 -39.60
CA ASP A 58 11.71 -0.02 -40.63
C ASP A 58 11.41 -1.51 -40.32
N ILE A 59 11.19 -1.83 -39.05
CA ILE A 59 10.78 -3.17 -38.60
C ILE A 59 9.26 -3.28 -38.73
N PRO A 60 8.73 -4.21 -39.55
CA PRO A 60 7.29 -4.37 -39.73
C PRO A 60 6.66 -4.94 -38.45
N ILE A 61 6.12 -4.07 -37.61
CA ILE A 61 5.34 -4.41 -36.41
C ILE A 61 3.88 -4.10 -36.72
N ASP A 62 3.01 -5.08 -36.53
CA ASP A 62 1.56 -4.92 -36.61
C ASP A 62 1.02 -4.47 -35.24
N PRO A 63 0.57 -3.22 -35.07
CA PRO A 63 0.12 -2.71 -33.78
C PRO A 63 -1.08 -3.49 -33.22
N ALA A 64 -1.93 -4.05 -34.09
CA ALA A 64 -3.11 -4.81 -33.69
C ALA A 64 -2.77 -6.12 -32.95
N ARG A 65 -1.52 -6.59 -33.06
CA ARG A 65 -1.03 -7.79 -32.35
C ARG A 65 -0.44 -7.47 -30.98
N ILE A 66 -0.26 -6.21 -30.63
CA ILE A 66 0.27 -5.80 -29.32
C ILE A 66 -0.88 -5.92 -28.31
N PRO A 67 -0.81 -6.85 -27.34
CA PRO A 67 -1.89 -7.01 -26.37
C PRO A 67 -1.92 -5.83 -25.40
N SER A 68 -3.12 -5.46 -24.96
CA SER A 68 -3.28 -4.50 -23.86
C SER A 68 -2.65 -5.05 -22.58
N LEU A 69 -1.77 -4.27 -21.95
CA LEU A 69 -1.24 -4.60 -20.64
C LEU A 69 -2.22 -4.11 -19.57
N GLU A 70 -2.66 -5.02 -18.70
CA GLU A 70 -3.37 -4.62 -17.50
C GLU A 70 -2.39 -3.89 -16.57
N THR A 71 -2.67 -2.62 -16.29
CA THR A 71 -2.01 -1.96 -15.16
C THR A 71 -2.46 -2.66 -13.89
N ARG A 72 -1.50 -3.19 -13.13
CA ARG A 72 -1.76 -3.73 -11.79
C ARG A 72 -2.29 -2.60 -10.91
N ASN A 73 -3.61 -2.46 -10.87
CA ASN A 73 -4.31 -1.46 -10.06
C ASN A 73 -4.36 -1.86 -8.58
N ALA A 74 -3.84 -3.03 -8.21
CA ALA A 74 -3.71 -3.41 -6.82
C ALA A 74 -2.77 -2.41 -6.13
N PRO A 75 -3.26 -1.59 -5.19
CA PRO A 75 -2.41 -0.67 -4.47
C PRO A 75 -1.32 -1.48 -3.77
N HIS A 76 -0.06 -1.07 -3.94
CA HIS A 76 1.04 -1.73 -3.26
C HIS A 76 0.79 -1.71 -1.74
N LYS A 77 0.57 -2.89 -1.14
CA LYS A 77 0.31 -3.04 0.30
C LYS A 77 1.45 -2.50 1.17
N PHE A 78 2.64 -2.42 0.59
CA PHE A 78 3.80 -1.78 1.17
C PHE A 78 4.36 -0.76 0.19
N LYS A 79 4.62 0.47 0.64
CA LYS A 79 5.43 1.43 -0.10
C LYS A 79 6.82 0.85 -0.39
N HIS A 80 7.51 1.36 -1.41
CA HIS A 80 8.88 0.95 -1.71
C HIS A 80 9.78 0.97 -0.44
N GLY A 81 10.40 -0.17 -0.13
CA GLY A 81 11.23 -0.35 1.06
C GLY A 81 10.49 -0.42 2.40
N GLY A 82 9.15 -0.43 2.40
CA GLY A 82 8.30 -0.47 3.61
C GLY A 82 8.56 -1.69 4.47
N ILE A 83 8.65 -2.87 3.85
CA ILE A 83 8.97 -4.13 4.56
C ILE A 83 10.34 -4.02 5.24
N THR A 84 11.37 -3.54 4.53
CA THR A 84 12.71 -3.40 5.10
C THR A 84 12.73 -2.44 6.29
N LYS A 85 12.07 -1.28 6.18
CA LYS A 85 11.93 -0.33 7.29
C LYS A 85 11.22 -0.96 8.49
N ALA A 86 10.15 -1.71 8.25
CA ALA A 86 9.40 -2.39 9.30
C ALA A 86 10.22 -3.50 9.99
N ILE A 87 11.01 -4.28 9.23
CA ILE A 87 11.97 -5.26 9.80
C ILE A 87 12.96 -4.57 10.73
N TYR A 88 13.60 -3.49 10.26
CA TYR A 88 14.56 -2.75 11.09
C TYR A 88 13.89 -2.13 12.31
N LYS A 89 12.68 -1.59 12.17
CA LYS A 89 11.91 -1.07 13.30
C LYS A 89 11.64 -2.15 14.34
N ALA A 90 11.22 -3.35 13.92
CA ALA A 90 10.96 -4.48 14.80
C ALA A 90 12.24 -4.93 15.53
N LEU A 91 13.35 -5.13 14.80
CA LEU A 91 14.63 -5.51 15.40
C LEU A 91 15.19 -4.43 16.34
N ARG A 92 15.03 -3.15 15.97
CA ARG A 92 15.41 -1.99 16.79
C ARG A 92 14.61 -1.93 18.09
N GLN A 93 13.32 -2.23 18.04
CA GLN A 93 12.45 -2.28 19.23
C GLN A 93 12.82 -3.44 20.17
N ALA A 94 13.27 -4.57 19.63
CA ALA A 94 13.79 -5.69 20.43
C ALA A 94 15.19 -5.43 21.01
N GLY A 95 15.93 -4.44 20.51
CA GLY A 95 17.26 -4.09 20.99
C GLY A 95 18.26 -5.23 20.82
N ASN A 96 18.77 -5.76 21.94
CA ASN A 96 19.75 -6.85 21.96
C ASN A 96 19.12 -8.24 21.96
N GLU A 97 17.79 -8.34 22.02
CA GLU A 97 17.09 -9.62 21.98
C GLU A 97 16.95 -10.15 20.55
N SER A 98 16.92 -11.47 20.42
CA SER A 98 16.71 -12.13 19.13
C SER A 98 15.21 -12.25 18.84
N LEU A 99 14.77 -11.82 17.65
CA LEU A 99 13.41 -12.07 17.19
C LEU A 99 13.35 -13.27 16.23
N THR A 100 12.27 -14.04 16.30
CA THR A 100 12.00 -15.08 15.32
C THR A 100 11.47 -14.48 14.02
N THR A 101 11.67 -15.16 12.88
CA THR A 101 11.08 -14.79 11.59
C THR A 101 9.57 -14.55 11.71
N THR A 102 8.86 -15.37 12.50
CA THR A 102 7.41 -15.26 12.69
C THR A 102 7.04 -13.97 13.43
N GLN A 103 7.77 -13.63 14.50
CA GLN A 103 7.57 -12.37 15.24
C GLN A 103 7.86 -11.15 14.35
N ILE A 104 8.94 -11.19 13.55
CA ILE A 104 9.26 -10.11 12.60
C ILE A 104 8.15 -9.98 11.56
N THR A 105 7.65 -11.10 11.02
CA THR A 105 6.58 -11.09 10.03
C THR A 105 5.30 -10.47 10.61
N ALA A 106 4.93 -10.85 11.83
CA ALA A 106 3.78 -10.26 12.53
C ALA A 106 3.95 -8.75 12.74
N ALA A 107 5.14 -8.29 13.16
CA ALA A 107 5.43 -6.87 13.31
C ALA A 107 5.37 -6.10 11.98
N VAL A 108 5.79 -6.71 10.87
CA VAL A 108 5.68 -6.11 9.53
C VAL A 108 4.22 -6.07 9.06
N ALA A 109 3.45 -7.13 9.31
CA ALA A 109 2.02 -7.16 8.99
C ALA A 109 1.26 -6.07 9.75
N LEU A 110 1.54 -5.90 11.04
CA LEU A 110 0.97 -4.81 11.86
C LEU A 110 1.36 -3.40 11.37
N ALA A 111 2.47 -3.27 10.65
CA ALA A 111 2.91 -2.00 10.07
C ALA A 111 2.32 -1.74 8.66
N SER A 112 1.60 -2.70 8.09
CA SER A 112 0.93 -2.53 6.79
C SER A 112 -0.35 -1.71 6.94
N THR A 113 -0.74 -1.02 5.87
CA THR A 113 -1.95 -0.17 5.86
C THR A 113 -3.24 -0.95 5.56
N THR A 114 -3.14 -2.25 5.34
CA THR A 114 -4.23 -3.07 4.82
C THR A 114 -4.20 -4.43 5.51
N GLU A 115 -5.37 -4.98 5.81
CA GLU A 115 -5.47 -6.35 6.31
C GLU A 115 -4.92 -7.33 5.26
N LEU A 116 -4.14 -8.29 5.74
CA LEU A 116 -3.54 -9.34 4.92
C LEU A 116 -4.32 -10.62 5.12
N ASP A 117 -4.66 -11.28 4.03
CA ASP A 117 -5.23 -12.63 4.10
C ASP A 117 -4.16 -13.68 4.44
N TYR A 118 -4.58 -14.94 4.60
CA TYR A 118 -3.67 -16.03 4.94
C TYR A 118 -2.61 -16.30 3.86
N SER A 119 -2.97 -16.22 2.58
CA SER A 119 -2.05 -16.44 1.46
C SER A 119 -0.98 -15.34 1.42
N GLU A 120 -1.39 -14.10 1.62
CA GLU A 120 -0.54 -12.93 1.64
C GLU A 120 0.40 -12.91 2.85
N LEU A 121 -0.04 -13.43 4.00
CA LEU A 121 0.83 -13.63 5.15
C LEU A 121 1.94 -14.65 4.86
N ILE A 122 1.65 -15.71 4.08
CA ILE A 122 2.66 -16.68 3.63
C ILE A 122 3.67 -16.00 2.70
N GLU A 123 3.19 -15.21 1.73
CA GLU A 123 4.05 -14.45 0.81
C GLU A 123 4.91 -13.42 1.56
N LEU A 124 4.32 -12.70 2.52
CA LEU A 124 5.04 -11.74 3.35
C LEU A 124 6.13 -12.44 4.17
N ARG A 125 5.83 -13.58 4.79
CA ARG A 125 6.81 -14.38 5.53
C ARG A 125 7.97 -14.78 4.62
N TYR A 126 7.67 -15.22 3.40
CA TYR A 126 8.70 -15.56 2.41
C TYR A 126 9.57 -14.35 2.05
N ALA A 127 8.96 -13.19 1.78
CA ALA A 127 9.66 -11.95 1.48
C ALA A 127 10.57 -11.50 2.64
N VAL A 128 10.07 -11.54 3.88
CA VAL A 128 10.83 -11.24 5.10
C VAL A 128 12.04 -12.15 5.22
N ARG A 129 11.89 -13.46 5.01
CA ARG A 129 13.01 -14.42 5.03
C ARG A 129 14.07 -14.09 3.98
N LYS A 130 13.66 -13.80 2.75
CA LYS A 130 14.56 -13.44 1.65
C LYS A 130 15.34 -12.15 1.98
N LEU A 131 14.67 -11.16 2.54
CA LEU A 131 15.28 -9.90 2.96
C LEU A 131 16.26 -10.10 4.12
N LEU A 132 15.91 -10.87 5.15
CA LEU A 132 16.80 -11.15 6.29
C LEU A 132 18.07 -11.89 5.85
N ARG A 133 17.96 -12.86 4.93
CA ARG A 133 19.13 -13.54 4.34
C ARG A 133 20.04 -12.55 3.60
N ARG A 134 19.45 -11.66 2.79
CA ARG A 134 20.20 -10.59 2.13
C ARG A 134 20.87 -9.66 3.14
N LYS A 135 20.17 -9.25 4.19
CA LYS A 135 20.73 -8.38 5.24
C LYS A 135 21.79 -9.01 6.11
N PHE A 136 21.75 -10.33 6.26
CA PHE A 136 22.85 -11.09 6.84
C PHE A 136 24.07 -11.12 5.92
N ALA A 137 23.89 -11.34 4.62
CA ALA A 137 24.97 -11.25 3.64
C ALA A 137 25.59 -9.83 3.59
N ASP A 138 24.75 -8.79 3.71
CA ASP A 138 25.18 -7.38 3.84
C ASP A 138 25.87 -7.07 5.20
N GLY A 139 25.92 -8.03 6.13
CA GLY A 139 26.49 -7.85 7.47
C GLY A 139 25.69 -6.96 8.42
N LYS A 140 24.44 -6.59 8.10
CA LYS A 140 23.61 -5.69 8.92
C LYS A 140 22.82 -6.39 10.03
N VAL A 141 22.56 -7.68 9.84
CA VAL A 141 21.78 -8.51 10.76
C VAL A 141 22.60 -9.75 11.07
N GLU A 142 22.60 -10.16 12.33
CA GLU A 142 23.23 -11.38 12.82
C GLU A 142 22.22 -12.53 12.86
N ARG A 143 22.72 -13.73 12.54
CA ARG A 143 21.94 -14.96 12.54
C ARG A 143 22.32 -15.81 13.75
N LEU A 144 21.38 -16.03 14.66
CA LEU A 144 21.58 -16.79 15.91
C LEU A 144 21.03 -18.23 15.83
N HIS A 145 20.97 -18.80 14.63
CA HIS A 145 20.49 -20.15 14.39
C HIS A 145 21.34 -20.84 13.31
N PRO A 146 21.41 -22.18 13.30
CA PRO A 146 22.16 -22.92 12.29
C PRO A 146 21.58 -22.67 10.89
N ALA A 147 22.42 -22.74 9.86
CA ALA A 147 21.98 -22.48 8.48
C ALA A 147 20.92 -23.46 7.96
N LYS A 148 20.82 -24.65 8.58
CA LYS A 148 19.94 -25.76 8.17
C LYS A 148 18.51 -25.67 8.71
N THR A 149 18.11 -24.66 9.48
CA THR A 149 16.73 -24.59 10.00
C THR A 149 15.75 -24.17 8.91
N CYS A 150 14.87 -25.11 8.51
CA CYS A 150 13.94 -24.91 7.41
C CYS A 150 12.77 -23.97 7.77
N VAL A 151 12.41 -23.85 9.05
CA VAL A 151 11.10 -23.29 9.44
C VAL A 151 11.19 -21.94 10.17
N GLU A 152 12.06 -21.83 11.18
CA GLU A 152 12.23 -20.61 11.96
C GLU A 152 13.69 -20.21 12.11
N GLY A 153 13.93 -18.91 11.96
CA GLY A 153 15.24 -18.30 12.18
C GLY A 153 15.16 -17.24 13.26
N ARG A 154 16.17 -17.19 14.12
CA ARG A 154 16.40 -16.12 15.10
C ARG A 154 17.39 -15.10 14.55
N TRP A 155 17.01 -13.82 14.62
CA TRP A 155 17.73 -12.69 14.03
C TRP A 155 17.87 -11.55 15.02
N ARG A 156 18.99 -10.81 14.94
CA ARG A 156 19.29 -9.62 15.75
C ARG A 156 20.07 -8.61 14.91
N LEU A 157 20.06 -7.32 15.26
CA LEU A 157 20.97 -6.34 14.64
C LEU A 157 22.42 -6.60 15.08
N LYS A 158 23.37 -6.53 14.14
CA LYS A 158 24.79 -6.84 14.39
C LYS A 158 25.49 -5.73 15.20
N ASP A 159 25.16 -4.48 14.91
CA ASP A 159 25.78 -3.29 15.52
C ASP A 159 24.67 -2.42 16.15
N TRP A 160 23.97 -2.95 17.14
CA TRP A 160 23.02 -2.15 17.91
C TRP A 160 23.79 -1.24 18.87
N ASP A 161 24.26 -0.12 18.35
CA ASP A 161 24.55 1.06 19.16
C ASP A 161 23.20 1.59 19.62
N GLY A 162 22.74 1.14 20.79
CA GLY A 162 21.46 1.59 21.34
C GLY A 162 21.37 3.13 21.38
N PRO A 163 20.17 3.71 21.58
CA PRO A 163 20.16 5.09 22.03
C PRO A 163 21.05 5.15 23.26
N ALA A 164 22.13 5.93 23.20
CA ALA A 164 23.02 6.14 24.33
C ALA A 164 22.13 6.32 25.56
N ARG A 165 22.31 5.47 26.58
CA ARG A 165 21.62 5.69 27.86
C ARG A 165 21.99 7.11 28.25
N ILE A 166 21.07 8.06 28.08
CA ILE A 166 21.16 9.39 28.66
C ILE A 166 21.10 9.10 30.15
N GLY A 167 22.27 8.92 30.75
CA GLY A 167 22.43 8.56 32.13
C GLY A 167 21.76 9.62 32.97
N ARG A 168 20.86 9.19 33.85
CA ARG A 168 20.51 9.97 35.02
C ARG A 168 21.79 10.07 35.85
N PRO A 169 22.30 11.27 36.17
CA PRO A 169 23.48 11.39 37.02
C PRO A 169 23.19 10.70 38.36
N SER A 170 24.10 9.83 38.78
CA SER A 170 24.12 9.28 40.13
C SER A 170 24.28 10.44 41.12
N THR A 171 23.21 10.79 41.82
CA THR A 171 23.29 11.59 43.03
C THR A 171 23.80 10.70 44.14
N LYS A 172 25.09 10.85 44.47
CA LYS A 172 25.60 10.48 45.79
C LYS A 172 25.09 11.52 46.79
N ALA A 173 24.41 11.05 47.83
CA ALA A 173 24.31 11.67 49.15
C ALA A 173 24.28 10.51 50.16
#